data_AF-A0A8S0FH68-F1
#
_entry.id   AF-A0A8S0FH68-F1
#
_cell.length_a   1.000
_cell.length_b   1.000
_cell.length_c   1.000
_cell.angle_alpha   90.00
_cell.angle_beta   90.00
_cell.angle_gamma   90.00
#
_symmetry.space_group_name_H-M   'P 1'
#
loop_
_entity.id
_entity.type
_entity.pdbx_description
1 polymer ?
#
loop_
_entity_poly.entity_id
_entity_poly.type
_entity_poly.pdbx_seq_one_letter_code
_entity_poly.pdbx_strand_id
1 'polypeptide(L)'
;MPRRGCLNLLIRDTHKITEAACTRHPNTVAHFMDIPNMQNAGSLVVLGSINADHILNLQSFPTPGETVTGNHYQVAFGGKGANQAVAAGRSGANIAFIACTGDDSIGESVRQQLATDNIDISPVSVIKGESTGVALIFVNGEGENVIGIHAGANAALSPALVEAQRDRQCSVLPTRRHY
;
A
#
# COMPACT_ATOMS: atom_id res chain seq x y z
N MET A 1 17.52 17.32 22.20
CA MET A 1 16.16 17.82 21.88
C MET A 1 15.53 16.86 20.88
N PRO A 2 14.36 16.26 21.15
CA PRO A 2 13.78 15.27 20.24
C PRO A 2 13.11 15.97 19.05
N ARG A 3 13.38 15.44 17.85
CA ARG A 3 12.84 15.93 16.57
C ARG A 3 11.32 15.71 16.54
N ARG A 4 10.55 16.78 16.74
CA ARG A 4 9.10 16.77 16.55
C ARG A 4 8.76 16.66 15.06
N GLY A 5 8.13 15.54 14.69
CA GLY A 5 7.06 15.48 13.68
C GLY A 5 7.45 15.52 12.20
N CYS A 6 7.82 14.37 11.63
CA CYS A 6 7.71 14.16 10.17
C CYS A 6 6.24 14.06 9.72
N LEU A 7 5.33 13.61 10.61
CA LEU A 7 3.91 13.45 10.30
C LEU A 7 3.14 14.79 10.22
N ASN A 8 3.56 15.82 10.95
CA ASN A 8 2.89 17.13 10.95
C ASN A 8 2.92 17.83 9.58
N LEU A 9 3.82 17.46 8.68
CA LEU A 9 3.87 17.99 7.32
C LEU A 9 2.84 17.33 6.38
N LEU A 10 2.42 16.10 6.66
CA LEU A 10 1.41 15.39 5.85
C LEU A 10 -0.03 15.86 6.10
N ILE A 11 -0.30 16.51 7.24
CA ILE A 11 -1.68 16.76 7.71
C ILE A 11 -2.30 18.01 7.10
N ARG A 12 -1.52 18.92 6.50
CA ARG A 12 -2.00 20.28 6.19
C ARG A 12 -2.69 20.47 4.84
N ASP A 13 -2.57 19.58 3.87
CA ASP A 13 -3.27 19.75 2.58
C ASP A 13 -3.40 18.40 1.84
N THR A 14 -4.58 17.78 1.89
CA THR A 14 -4.89 16.58 1.08
C THR A 14 -4.91 16.82 -0.44
N HIS A 15 -4.60 18.05 -0.89
CA HIS A 15 -4.52 18.44 -2.30
C HIS A 15 -3.12 18.88 -2.77
N LYS A 16 -2.08 18.89 -1.91
CA LYS A 16 -0.71 19.30 -2.29
C LYS A 16 0.37 18.30 -1.85
N ILE A 17 0.19 17.02 -2.17
CA ILE A 17 1.21 15.99 -1.95
C ILE A 17 2.02 15.81 -3.25
N THR A 18 2.96 16.72 -3.54
CA THR A 18 3.92 16.49 -4.63
C THR A 18 5.31 17.11 -4.48
N GLU A 19 5.56 18.09 -3.61
CA GLU A 19 6.87 18.78 -3.61
C GLU A 19 7.35 19.16 -2.20
N ALA A 20 7.92 18.22 -1.44
CA ALA A 20 8.74 18.57 -0.27
C ALA A 20 9.59 17.38 0.24
N ALA A 21 10.43 16.78 -0.61
CA ALA A 21 11.44 15.83 -0.13
C ALA A 21 12.63 15.67 -1.09
N CYS A 22 13.14 16.75 -1.68
CA CYS A 22 14.42 16.66 -2.40
C CYS A 22 15.17 17.99 -2.42
N THR A 23 15.86 18.30 -1.34
CA THR A 23 16.99 19.23 -1.37
C THR A 23 18.06 18.78 -0.38
N ARG A 24 18.99 17.93 -0.84
CA ARG A 24 20.37 17.94 -0.33
C ARG A 24 21.36 17.76 -1.49
N HIS A 25 22.38 18.62 -1.45
CA HIS A 25 23.44 18.84 -2.42
C HIS A 25 24.29 17.60 -2.77
N PRO A 26 24.92 17.61 -3.95
CA PRO A 26 25.76 16.52 -4.44
C PRO A 26 27.19 16.59 -3.86
N ASN A 27 27.88 15.45 -3.94
CA ASN A 27 29.32 15.22 -3.68
C ASN A 27 29.68 14.70 -2.28
N THR A 28 29.59 13.39 -2.08
CA THR A 28 30.72 12.61 -1.52
C THR A 28 30.60 11.14 -1.93
N VAL A 29 31.56 10.64 -2.69
CA VAL A 29 31.83 9.21 -2.84
C VAL A 29 32.59 8.76 -1.59
N ALA A 30 32.09 7.74 -0.89
CA ALA A 30 32.79 7.14 0.25
C ALA A 30 32.77 5.61 0.14
N HIS A 31 33.92 5.04 0.48
CA HIS A 31 34.37 3.68 0.24
C HIS A 31 33.57 2.59 0.98
N PHE A 32 33.53 1.42 0.34
CA PHE A 32 33.20 0.13 0.93
C PHE A 32 34.27 -0.26 1.95
N MET A 33 33.98 -0.13 3.25
CA MET A 33 34.42 -0.97 4.38
C MET A 33 34.01 -0.27 5.69
N ASP A 34 33.62 -1.07 6.68
CA ASP A 34 32.92 -0.73 7.93
C ASP A 34 31.42 -0.43 7.78
N ILE A 35 30.59 -1.49 7.80
CA ILE A 35 29.15 -1.37 8.06
C ILE A 35 28.97 -1.29 9.59
N PRO A 36 28.64 -0.12 10.17
CA PRO A 36 28.37 -0.04 11.60
C PRO A 36 27.07 -0.78 11.91
N ASN A 37 27.03 -1.43 13.06
CA ASN A 37 25.86 -2.08 13.65
C ASN A 37 24.58 -1.25 13.41
N MET A 38 23.66 -1.77 12.60
CA MET A 38 22.51 -1.04 12.03
C MET A 38 21.36 -0.88 13.04
N GLN A 39 21.67 -0.51 14.29
CA GLN A 39 20.68 -0.36 15.37
C GLN A 39 19.90 0.97 15.33
N ASN A 40 19.94 1.69 14.20
CA ASN A 40 19.06 2.82 13.91
C ASN A 40 18.81 2.93 12.40
N ALA A 41 18.42 1.83 11.76
CA ALA A 41 17.72 1.94 10.48
C ALA A 41 16.39 2.66 10.74
N GLY A 42 16.23 3.87 10.21
CA GLY A 42 15.01 4.66 10.39
C GLY A 42 13.77 3.84 10.02
N SER A 43 12.73 3.88 10.84
CA SER A 43 11.48 3.19 10.55
C SER A 43 10.82 3.82 9.31
N LEU A 44 10.32 2.99 8.41
CA LEU A 44 9.57 3.40 7.23
C LEU A 44 8.08 3.23 7.50
N VAL A 45 7.28 4.24 7.15
CA VAL A 45 5.82 4.11 7.15
C VAL A 45 5.32 4.28 5.73
N VAL A 46 4.53 3.30 5.29
CA VAL A 46 3.77 3.39 4.05
C VAL A 46 2.31 3.63 4.42
N LEU A 47 1.69 4.60 3.75
CA LEU A 47 0.26 4.83 3.79
C LEU A 47 -0.32 4.42 2.46
N GLY A 48 -1.36 3.58 2.44
CA GLY A 48 -1.99 3.24 1.17
C GLY A 48 -3.19 2.31 1.26
N SER A 49 -3.52 1.75 0.10
CA SER A 49 -4.66 0.86 -0.08
C SER A 49 -4.25 -0.60 -0.14
N ILE A 50 -5.20 -1.46 0.21
CA ILE A 50 -5.17 -2.91 0.10
C ILE A 50 -6.32 -3.33 -0.80
N ASN A 51 -6.03 -4.05 -1.87
CA ASN A 51 -7.05 -4.65 -2.73
C ASN A 51 -6.82 -6.16 -2.86
N ALA A 52 -7.90 -6.93 -3.02
CA ALA A 52 -7.83 -8.22 -3.69
C ALA A 52 -8.06 -8.02 -5.19
N ASP A 53 -7.05 -8.33 -5.97
CA ASP A 53 -7.04 -8.22 -7.41
C ASP A 53 -7.51 -9.57 -7.99
N HIS A 54 -8.76 -9.61 -8.41
CA HIS A 54 -9.39 -10.74 -9.10
C HIS A 54 -9.10 -10.63 -10.59
N ILE A 55 -8.18 -11.45 -11.10
CA ILE A 55 -7.71 -11.37 -12.48
C ILE A 55 -8.33 -12.53 -13.26
N LEU A 56 -9.04 -12.20 -14.34
CA LEU A 56 -9.65 -13.15 -15.27
C LEU A 56 -9.10 -12.93 -16.68
N ASN A 57 -8.42 -13.95 -17.22
CA ASN A 57 -7.96 -13.94 -18.60
C ASN A 57 -9.09 -14.37 -19.54
N LEU A 58 -9.33 -13.56 -20.56
CA LEU A 58 -10.37 -13.73 -21.57
C LEU A 58 -9.76 -13.77 -22.98
N GLN A 59 -10.49 -14.31 -23.94
CA GLN A 59 -10.12 -14.16 -25.35
C GLN A 59 -10.34 -12.72 -25.83
N SER A 60 -11.52 -12.16 -25.54
CA SER A 60 -11.92 -10.78 -25.82
C SER A 60 -12.72 -10.23 -24.63
N PHE A 61 -12.80 -8.90 -24.50
CA PHE A 61 -13.63 -8.29 -23.46
C PHE A 61 -15.12 -8.55 -23.71
N PRO A 62 -15.92 -8.75 -22.64
CA PRO A 62 -17.35 -8.93 -22.78
C PRO A 62 -18.02 -7.63 -23.20
N THR A 63 -19.07 -7.75 -23.98
CA THR A 63 -20.01 -6.66 -24.28
C THR A 63 -21.20 -6.68 -23.33
N PRO A 64 -21.98 -5.57 -23.20
CA PRO A 64 -23.15 -5.56 -22.34
C PRO A 64 -24.14 -6.69 -22.64
N GLY A 65 -24.48 -7.48 -21.62
CA GLY A 65 -25.41 -8.61 -21.72
C GLY A 65 -24.76 -9.94 -22.12
N GLU A 66 -23.47 -9.93 -22.45
CA GLU A 66 -22.72 -11.13 -22.80
C GLU A 66 -22.26 -11.89 -21.55
N THR A 67 -22.31 -13.22 -21.61
CA THR A 67 -21.64 -14.10 -20.64
C THR A 67 -20.46 -14.74 -21.33
N VAL A 68 -19.26 -14.48 -20.83
CA VAL A 68 -18.01 -15.02 -21.38
C VAL A 68 -17.39 -16.04 -20.43
N THR A 69 -16.69 -17.02 -21.00
CA THR A 69 -15.90 -17.98 -20.21
C THR A 69 -14.45 -17.50 -20.16
N GLY A 70 -13.88 -17.43 -18.96
CA GLY A 70 -12.46 -17.15 -18.79
C GLY A 70 -11.60 -18.41 -18.91
N ASN A 71 -10.39 -18.22 -19.41
CA ASN A 71 -9.43 -19.31 -19.62
C ASN A 71 -8.52 -19.53 -18.40
N HIS A 72 -8.39 -18.51 -17.54
CA HIS A 72 -7.61 -18.57 -16.31
C HIS A 72 -8.11 -17.53 -15.31
N TYR A 73 -8.15 -17.91 -14.03
CA TYR A 73 -8.56 -17.06 -12.92
C TYR A 73 -7.53 -17.14 -11.80
N GLN A 74 -7.15 -15.99 -11.27
CA GLN A 74 -6.26 -15.88 -10.12
C GLN A 74 -6.68 -14.72 -9.22
N VAL A 75 -6.35 -14.84 -7.93
CA VAL A 75 -6.49 -13.75 -6.95
C VAL A 75 -5.11 -13.41 -6.43
N ALA A 76 -4.77 -12.13 -6.49
CA ALA A 76 -3.55 -11.60 -5.89
C ALA A 76 -3.90 -10.51 -4.88
N PHE A 77 -3.03 -10.28 -3.90
CA PHE A 77 -3.15 -9.11 -3.04
C PHE A 77 -2.37 -7.97 -3.66
N GLY A 78 -3.09 -6.88 -3.94
CA GLY A 78 -2.58 -5.70 -4.62
C GLY A 78 -2.83 -4.43 -3.81
N GLY A 79 -2.75 -3.31 -4.54
CA GLY A 79 -2.73 -1.97 -3.97
C GLY A 79 -1.32 -1.39 -4.00
N LYS A 80 -1.18 -0.15 -4.50
CA LYS A 80 0.13 0.48 -4.68
C LYS A 80 0.91 0.58 -3.36
N GLY A 81 0.20 0.91 -2.27
CA GLY A 81 0.80 0.96 -0.94
C GLY A 81 1.21 -0.41 -0.43
N ALA A 82 0.35 -1.42 -0.56
CA ALA A 82 0.68 -2.79 -0.19
C ALA A 82 1.91 -3.30 -0.95
N ASN A 83 1.98 -3.09 -2.27
CA ASN A 83 3.12 -3.51 -3.10
C ASN A 83 4.43 -2.82 -2.68
N GLN A 84 4.39 -1.51 -2.36
CA GLN A 84 5.55 -0.79 -1.83
C GLN A 84 5.97 -1.31 -0.46
N ALA A 85 5.00 -1.60 0.41
CA ALA A 85 5.27 -2.09 1.75
C ALA A 85 5.90 -3.50 1.72
N VAL A 86 5.36 -4.39 0.90
CA VAL A 86 5.90 -5.74 0.67
C VAL A 86 7.30 -5.68 0.08
N ALA A 87 7.55 -4.84 -0.93
CA ALA A 87 8.88 -4.69 -1.49
C ALA A 87 9.91 -4.23 -0.44
N ALA A 88 9.54 -3.26 0.40
CA ALA A 88 10.41 -2.76 1.46
C ALA A 88 10.62 -3.81 2.58
N GLY A 89 9.56 -4.46 3.06
CA GLY A 89 9.62 -5.48 4.11
C GLY A 89 10.47 -6.68 3.70
N ARG A 90 10.29 -7.18 2.47
CA ARG A 90 11.13 -8.25 1.89
C ARG A 90 12.58 -7.83 1.69
N SER A 91 12.86 -6.53 1.58
CA SER A 91 14.22 -5.99 1.52
C SER A 91 14.86 -5.78 2.91
N GLY A 92 14.16 -6.17 3.99
CA GLY A 92 14.66 -6.06 5.36
C GLY A 92 14.45 -4.69 6.01
N ALA A 93 13.64 -3.81 5.41
CA ALA A 93 13.32 -2.53 6.02
C ALA A 93 12.43 -2.72 7.27
N ASN A 94 12.69 -1.95 8.32
CA ASN A 94 11.78 -1.83 9.45
C ASN A 94 10.56 -0.98 9.03
N ILE A 95 9.48 -1.62 8.61
CA ILE A 95 8.33 -0.96 8.01
C ILE A 95 7.04 -1.18 8.80
N ALA A 96 6.22 -0.13 8.89
CA ALA A 96 4.83 -0.23 9.28
C ALA A 96 3.90 0.24 8.15
N PHE A 97 2.74 -0.40 8.05
CA PHE A 97 1.78 -0.10 7.00
C PHE A 97 0.47 0.42 7.59
N ILE A 98 0.12 1.66 7.23
CA ILE A 98 -1.15 2.29 7.57
C ILE A 98 -2.11 2.09 6.41
N ALA A 99 -3.14 1.28 6.65
CA ALA A 99 -4.15 0.93 5.66
C ALA A 99 -5.46 0.52 6.35
N CYS A 100 -6.49 0.27 5.55
CA CYS A 100 -7.77 -0.26 6.03
C CYS A 100 -8.09 -1.56 5.29
N THR A 101 -8.73 -2.49 6.00
CA THR A 101 -9.26 -3.76 5.47
C THR A 101 -10.68 -3.96 5.99
N GLY A 102 -11.47 -4.78 5.29
CA GLY A 102 -12.77 -5.21 5.79
C GLY A 102 -12.64 -6.21 6.93
N ASP A 103 -13.77 -6.50 7.58
CA ASP A 103 -13.92 -7.61 8.53
C ASP A 103 -14.24 -8.95 7.85
N ASP A 104 -13.92 -9.06 6.57
CA ASP A 104 -14.09 -10.27 5.75
C ASP A 104 -12.83 -11.16 5.72
N SER A 105 -13.00 -12.35 5.12
CA SER A 105 -11.93 -13.36 4.99
C SER A 105 -10.78 -12.89 4.10
N ILE A 106 -11.05 -12.01 3.13
CA ILE A 106 -10.03 -11.37 2.29
C ILE A 106 -9.14 -10.48 3.16
N GLY A 107 -9.74 -9.63 3.98
CA GLY A 107 -9.04 -8.74 4.89
C GLY A 107 -8.17 -9.52 5.88
N GLU A 108 -8.71 -10.63 6.41
CA GLU A 108 -7.94 -11.54 7.26
C GLU A 108 -6.72 -12.12 6.52
N SER A 109 -6.92 -12.66 5.33
CA SER A 109 -5.86 -13.28 4.53
C SER A 109 -4.77 -12.27 4.15
N VAL A 110 -5.13 -11.04 3.78
CA VAL A 110 -4.15 -9.99 3.48
C VAL A 110 -3.34 -9.63 4.71
N ARG A 111 -3.98 -9.44 5.87
CA ARG A 111 -3.27 -9.11 7.12
C ARG A 111 -2.28 -10.21 7.50
N GLN A 112 -2.66 -11.47 7.35
CA GLN A 112 -1.76 -12.62 7.57
C GLN A 112 -0.57 -12.60 6.60
N GLN A 113 -0.80 -12.35 5.31
CA GLN A 113 0.27 -12.25 4.31
C GLN A 113 1.22 -11.08 4.58
N LEU A 114 0.71 -9.91 4.93
CA LEU A 114 1.55 -8.75 5.27
C LEU A 114 2.44 -9.02 6.49
N ALA A 115 1.91 -9.75 7.49
CA ALA A 115 2.67 -10.14 8.67
C ALA A 115 3.83 -11.10 8.32
N THR A 116 3.64 -12.04 7.38
CA THR A 116 4.71 -12.94 6.94
C THR A 116 5.77 -12.22 6.09
N ASP A 117 5.44 -11.09 5.48
CA ASP A 117 6.36 -10.22 4.74
C ASP A 117 7.15 -9.24 5.64
N ASN A 118 7.18 -9.47 6.96
CA ASN A 118 7.88 -8.66 7.98
C ASN A 118 7.41 -7.19 8.06
N ILE A 119 6.11 -6.95 7.82
CA ILE A 119 5.50 -5.62 7.92
C ILE A 119 4.77 -5.49 9.26
N ASP A 120 5.00 -4.40 9.99
CA ASP A 120 4.17 -4.06 11.16
C ASP A 120 2.76 -3.63 10.69
N ILE A 121 1.81 -4.53 10.93
CA ILE A 121 0.39 -4.36 10.59
C ILE A 121 -0.46 -3.80 11.74
N SER A 122 0.12 -3.47 12.90
CA SER A 122 -0.64 -2.86 14.00
C SER A 122 -1.38 -1.56 13.63
N PRO A 123 -0.96 -0.78 12.59
CA PRO A 123 -1.75 0.35 12.07
C PRO A 123 -2.81 -0.01 11.02
N VAL A 124 -2.96 -1.28 10.63
CA VAL A 124 -3.98 -1.70 9.68
C VAL A 124 -5.32 -1.79 10.40
N SER A 125 -6.24 -0.90 10.05
CA SER A 125 -7.56 -0.84 10.67
C SER A 125 -8.51 -1.86 10.02
N VAL A 126 -9.30 -2.53 10.84
CA VAL A 126 -10.40 -3.39 10.39
C VAL A 126 -11.70 -2.61 10.48
N ILE A 127 -12.33 -2.39 9.34
CA ILE A 127 -13.56 -1.60 9.23
C ILE A 127 -14.74 -2.55 9.22
N LYS A 128 -15.54 -2.53 10.29
CA LYS A 128 -16.67 -3.43 10.46
C LYS A 128 -17.78 -3.14 9.47
N GLY A 129 -18.34 -4.19 8.87
CA GLY A 129 -19.45 -4.09 7.92
C GLY A 129 -19.04 -3.58 6.53
N GLU A 130 -17.74 -3.41 6.28
CA GLU A 130 -17.20 -3.05 4.97
C GLU A 130 -16.43 -4.23 4.37
N SER A 131 -16.53 -4.39 3.06
CA SER A 131 -15.68 -5.34 2.34
C SER A 131 -14.24 -4.82 2.24
N THR A 132 -13.26 -5.71 2.17
CA THR A 132 -11.92 -5.34 1.71
C THR A 132 -12.00 -4.86 0.28
N GLY A 133 -11.18 -3.87 -0.09
CA GLY A 133 -11.17 -3.35 -1.46
C GLY A 133 -10.91 -4.45 -2.49
N VAL A 134 -11.52 -4.34 -3.66
CA VAL A 134 -11.35 -5.31 -4.74
C VAL A 134 -11.08 -4.60 -6.06
N ALA A 135 -10.27 -5.23 -6.91
CA ALA A 135 -10.13 -4.90 -8.31
C ALA A 135 -10.53 -6.11 -9.14
N LEU A 136 -11.51 -5.94 -10.03
CA LEU A 136 -11.89 -6.92 -11.04
C LEU A 136 -11.12 -6.58 -12.32
N ILE A 137 -10.14 -7.40 -12.65
CA ILE A 137 -9.19 -7.17 -13.73
C ILE A 137 -9.46 -8.20 -14.82
N PHE A 138 -9.97 -7.72 -15.96
CA PHE A 138 -10.06 -8.53 -17.16
C PHE A 138 -8.82 -8.28 -18.02
N VAL A 139 -8.21 -9.34 -18.55
CA VAL A 139 -7.09 -9.24 -19.50
C VAL A 139 -7.46 -10.02 -20.76
N ASN A 140 -7.45 -9.38 -21.93
CA ASN A 140 -7.81 -10.03 -23.20
C ASN A 140 -6.61 -10.74 -23.85
N GLY A 141 -6.85 -11.41 -24.99
CA GLY A 141 -5.80 -12.13 -25.74
C GLY A 141 -4.70 -11.24 -26.33
N GLU A 142 -4.94 -9.94 -26.42
CA GLU A 142 -3.97 -8.94 -26.88
C GLU A 142 -3.13 -8.36 -25.72
N GLY A 143 -3.44 -8.74 -24.47
CA GLY A 143 -2.76 -8.25 -23.28
C GLY A 143 -3.27 -6.90 -22.77
N GLU A 144 -4.35 -6.36 -23.34
CA GLU A 144 -5.03 -5.17 -22.81
C GLU A 144 -5.79 -5.51 -21.54
N ASN A 145 -6.11 -4.50 -20.72
CA ASN A 145 -6.86 -4.68 -19.49
C ASN A 145 -8.07 -3.75 -19.33
N VAL A 146 -9.12 -4.27 -18.70
CA VAL A 146 -10.27 -3.52 -18.19
C VAL A 146 -10.37 -3.78 -16.70
N ILE A 147 -10.39 -2.70 -15.91
CA ILE A 147 -10.33 -2.77 -14.45
C ILE A 147 -11.55 -2.07 -13.85
N GLY A 148 -12.36 -2.83 -13.12
CA GLY A 148 -13.38 -2.29 -12.22
C GLY A 148 -12.88 -2.32 -10.78
N ILE A 149 -13.06 -1.24 -10.02
CA ILE A 149 -12.58 -1.15 -8.64
C ILE A 149 -13.76 -0.89 -7.71
N HIS A 150 -13.76 -1.56 -6.57
CA HIS A 150 -14.55 -1.17 -5.41
C HIS A 150 -13.61 -0.88 -4.24
N ALA A 151 -13.64 0.35 -3.73
CA ALA A 151 -12.71 0.79 -2.71
C ALA A 151 -12.88 0.04 -1.37
N GLY A 152 -14.12 -0.35 -1.02
CA GLY A 152 -14.45 -0.97 0.27
C GLY A 152 -13.87 -0.18 1.45
N ALA A 153 -13.30 -0.91 2.40
CA ALA A 153 -12.67 -0.37 3.60
C ALA A 153 -11.58 0.68 3.33
N ASN A 154 -10.95 0.72 2.15
CA ASN A 154 -9.97 1.77 1.81
C ASN A 154 -10.58 3.17 1.84
N ALA A 155 -11.89 3.30 1.61
CA ALA A 155 -12.58 4.59 1.68
C ALA A 155 -12.61 5.18 3.10
N ALA A 156 -12.51 4.33 4.14
CA ALA A 156 -12.48 4.76 5.53
C ALA A 156 -11.11 5.30 5.98
N LEU A 157 -10.06 5.16 5.15
CA LEU A 157 -8.74 5.70 5.46
C LEU A 157 -8.79 7.22 5.52
N SER A 158 -8.72 7.76 6.73
CA SER A 158 -8.95 9.17 7.06
C SER A 158 -7.73 9.81 7.72
N PRO A 159 -7.61 11.15 7.69
CA PRO A 159 -6.56 11.86 8.43
C PRO A 159 -6.54 11.52 9.92
N ALA A 160 -7.70 11.24 10.54
CA ALA A 160 -7.78 10.85 11.94
C ALA A 160 -7.08 9.51 12.23
N LEU A 161 -7.24 8.52 11.34
CA LEU A 161 -6.53 7.24 11.45
C LEU A 161 -5.01 7.39 11.30
N VAL A 162 -4.58 8.30 10.42
CA VAL A 162 -3.16 8.62 10.25
C VAL A 162 -2.61 9.35 11.48
N GLU A 163 -3.35 10.32 12.01
CA GLU A 163 -2.94 11.09 13.20
C GLU A 163 -2.86 10.23 14.47
N ALA A 164 -3.68 9.18 14.57
CA ALA A 164 -3.55 8.19 15.64
C ALA A 164 -2.17 7.49 15.66
N GLN A 165 -1.41 7.58 14.58
CA GLN A 165 -0.06 7.00 14.43
C GLN A 165 1.08 8.03 14.57
N ARG A 166 0.78 9.25 15.05
CA ARG A 166 1.72 10.40 15.13
C ARG A 166 3.02 10.16 15.88
N ASP A 167 3.03 9.23 16.84
CA ASP A 167 4.20 8.99 17.69
C ASP A 167 5.24 8.06 17.03
N ARG A 168 4.93 7.51 15.85
CA ARG A 168 5.87 6.72 15.06
C ARG A 168 6.99 7.60 14.51
N GLN A 169 8.21 7.40 15.01
CA GLN A 169 9.41 8.05 14.49
C GLN A 169 9.84 7.38 13.18
N CYS A 170 9.37 7.92 12.05
CA CYS A 170 9.57 7.30 10.75
C CYS A 170 9.72 8.31 9.60
N SER A 171 10.28 7.82 8.49
CA SER A 171 10.13 8.46 7.18
C SER A 171 8.85 7.93 6.52
N VAL A 172 8.07 8.81 5.89
CA VAL A 172 6.79 8.44 5.26
C VAL A 172 6.96 8.37 3.74
N LEU A 173 6.55 7.24 3.14
CA LEU A 173 6.42 7.11 1.69
C LEU A 173 4.96 7.38 1.28
N PRO A 174 4.69 8.48 0.53
CA PRO A 174 3.36 8.75 0.02
C PRO A 174 3.03 7.84 -1.16
N THR A 175 1.79 7.35 -1.22
CA THR A 175 1.25 6.65 -2.39
C THR A 175 0.20 7.51 -3.08
N ARG A 176 0.16 7.50 -4.41
CA ARG A 176 -0.92 8.19 -5.15
C ARG A 176 -2.22 7.42 -4.97
N ARG A 177 -3.27 8.08 -4.45
CA ARG A 177 -4.65 7.59 -4.58
C ARG A 177 -5.01 7.59 -6.06
N HIS A 178 -5.33 6.43 -6.59
CA HIS A 178 -6.13 6.32 -7.80
C HIS A 178 -7.43 5.68 -7.36
N TYR A 179 -8.51 6.47 -7.44
CA TYR A 179 -9.85 5.91 -7.58
C TYR A 179 -9.97 5.35 -8.99
#